data_AF-A0A2V8AZS6-F1
#
_entry.id   AF-A0A2V8AZS6-F1
#
_cell.length_a   1.000
_cell.length_b   1.000
_cell.length_c   1.000
_cell.angle_alpha   90.00
_cell.angle_beta   90.00
_cell.angle_gamma   90.00
#
_symmetry.space_group_name_H-M   'P 1'
#
loop_
_entity.id
_entity.type
_entity.pdbx_description
1 polymer ?
#
loop_
_entity_poly.entity_id
_entity_poly.type
_entity_poly.pdbx_seq_one_letter_code
_entity_poly.pdbx_strand_id
1 'polypeptide(L)'
;MIPVLVFWLLFVIFIGAFAAQVARRVRLILAAPNTFNVDRIAVRAGRWLGDVLFQRRTILERPIPGVAHALVFWGFIAFAGYTTVEFLKGLGIVDLTATSWFHKYRMALTPFAAAVLAGILVLLVRRAFLRPVALGSHVSAESIVIGLFIAMLMITYLLTFRLDETRMAGHLNWWLHMLVILAFMALIPASKHFHLVVSPITVFLKSPELGTVPNLDFEKEQVGLETLKDLGSKTVLDAFTCVECGRCQVNCPAWGAGKELNPKAIILQTQDGLL
;
A
#
# COMPACT_ATOMS: atom_id res chain seq x y z
N MET A 1 26.91 21.78 -0.71
CA MET A 1 25.76 22.72 -0.80
C MET A 1 24.83 22.39 -1.97
N ILE A 2 25.33 22.30 -3.22
CA ILE A 2 24.47 21.98 -4.39
C ILE A 2 23.66 20.68 -4.22
N PRO A 3 24.23 19.53 -3.80
CA PRO A 3 23.47 18.27 -3.67
C PRO A 3 22.32 18.38 -2.67
N VAL A 4 22.53 19.09 -1.56
CA VAL A 4 21.51 19.33 -0.53
C VAL A 4 20.38 20.20 -1.07
N LEU A 5 20.69 21.26 -1.82
CA LEU A 5 19.67 22.12 -2.45
C LEU A 5 18.84 21.35 -3.48
N VAL A 6 19.48 20.51 -4.29
CA VAL A 6 18.79 19.62 -5.23
C VAL A 6 17.88 18.65 -4.48
N PHE A 7 18.37 18.06 -3.38
CA PHE A 7 17.57 17.14 -2.58
C PHE A 7 16.35 17.82 -1.94
N TRP A 8 16.51 19.03 -1.40
CA TRP A 8 15.40 19.84 -0.89
C TRP A 8 14.36 20.14 -1.97
N LEU A 9 14.80 20.57 -3.16
CA LEU A 9 13.91 20.86 -4.27
C LEU A 9 13.08 19.62 -4.64
N LEU A 10 13.73 18.47 -4.81
CA LEU A 10 13.05 17.21 -5.11
C LEU A 10 12.08 16.84 -3.97
N PHE A 11 12.54 16.89 -2.72
CA PHE A 11 11.71 16.57 -1.57
C PHE A 11 10.42 17.41 -1.53
N VAL A 12 10.53 18.74 -1.71
CA VAL A 12 9.38 19.66 -1.76
C VAL A 12 8.42 19.32 -2.91
N ILE A 13 8.95 19.00 -4.09
CA ILE A 13 8.13 18.60 -5.25
C ILE A 13 7.37 17.30 -4.95
N PHE A 14 8.05 16.25 -4.49
CA PHE A 14 7.45 14.94 -4.25
C PHE A 14 6.49 14.95 -3.06
N ILE A 15 6.80 15.67 -1.97
CA ILE A 15 5.88 15.80 -0.83
C ILE A 15 4.66 16.65 -1.18
N GLY A 16 4.82 17.69 -2.00
CA GLY A 16 3.72 18.48 -2.54
C GLY A 16 2.79 17.63 -3.41
N ALA A 17 3.36 16.81 -4.31
CA ALA A 17 2.60 15.87 -5.12
C ALA A 17 1.87 14.82 -4.27
N PHE A 18 2.53 14.28 -3.24
CA PHE A 18 1.90 13.38 -2.27
C PHE A 18 0.72 14.06 -1.57
N ALA A 19 0.93 15.24 -1.00
CA ALA A 19 -0.08 15.98 -0.25
C ALA A 19 -1.30 16.34 -1.11
N ALA A 20 -1.08 16.79 -2.35
CA ALA A 20 -2.16 17.10 -3.28
C ALA A 20 -3.03 15.88 -3.61
N GLN A 21 -2.40 14.71 -3.78
CA GLN A 21 -3.10 13.47 -4.10
C GLN A 21 -3.86 12.88 -2.91
N VAL A 22 -3.30 13.00 -1.70
CA VAL A 22 -4.00 12.64 -0.46
C VAL A 22 -5.19 13.59 -0.26
N ALA A 23 -4.98 14.89 -0.42
CA ALA A 23 -6.04 15.89 -0.26
C ALA A 23 -7.21 15.65 -1.22
N ARG A 24 -6.95 15.28 -2.48
CA ARG A 24 -8.00 14.92 -3.45
C ARG A 24 -8.87 13.77 -2.95
N ARG A 25 -8.24 12.68 -2.46
CA ARG A 25 -8.95 11.49 -1.95
C ARG A 25 -9.71 11.78 -0.67
N VAL A 26 -9.12 12.54 0.25
CA VAL A 26 -9.78 12.97 1.48
C VAL A 26 -11.01 13.83 1.18
N ARG A 27 -10.93 14.77 0.21
CA ARG A 27 -12.08 15.57 -0.22
C ARG A 27 -13.24 14.70 -0.74
N LEU A 28 -12.95 13.65 -1.51
CA LEU A 28 -13.97 12.72 -1.99
C LEU A 28 -14.65 11.96 -0.84
N ILE A 29 -13.87 11.49 0.13
CA ILE A 29 -14.40 10.81 1.32
C ILE A 29 -15.28 11.75 2.16
N LEU A 30 -14.87 13.02 2.31
CA LEU A 30 -15.60 14.02 3.08
C LEU A 30 -16.85 14.55 2.36
N ALA A 31 -16.90 14.50 1.03
CA ALA A 31 -18.05 14.92 0.24
C ALA A 31 -19.16 13.85 0.18
N ALA A 32 -18.83 12.60 0.47
CA ALA A 32 -19.79 11.49 0.56
C ALA A 32 -20.57 11.52 1.89
N PRO A 33 -21.85 11.08 1.92
CA PRO A 33 -22.61 10.93 3.16
C PRO A 33 -21.85 10.10 4.19
N ASN A 34 -21.78 10.58 5.43
CA ASN A 34 -21.01 9.90 6.46
C ASN A 34 -21.68 8.59 6.89
N THR A 35 -21.08 7.46 6.54
CA THR A 35 -21.53 6.11 6.91
C THR A 35 -20.52 5.39 7.80
N PHE A 36 -19.59 6.12 8.44
CA PHE A 36 -18.63 5.52 9.36
C PHE A 36 -19.32 5.08 10.66
N ASN A 37 -18.99 3.88 11.11
CA ASN A 37 -19.48 3.32 12.37
C ASN A 37 -18.31 2.71 13.15
N VAL A 38 -18.21 3.08 14.43
CA VAL A 38 -17.16 2.67 15.37
C VAL A 38 -17.72 1.96 16.60
N ASP A 39 -18.94 1.41 16.52
CA ASP A 39 -19.53 0.55 17.54
C ASP A 39 -18.62 -0.64 17.89
N ARG A 40 -18.81 -1.26 19.05
CA ARG A 40 -18.10 -2.51 19.44
C ARG A 40 -16.57 -2.42 19.26
N ILE A 41 -15.99 -1.32 19.77
CA ILE A 41 -14.56 -0.98 19.62
C ILE A 41 -13.64 -2.15 19.97
N ALA A 42 -13.91 -2.90 21.05
CA ALA A 42 -13.08 -4.03 21.46
C ALA A 42 -12.97 -5.13 20.39
N VAL A 43 -14.09 -5.46 19.74
CA VAL A 43 -14.13 -6.46 18.66
C VAL A 43 -13.38 -5.96 17.43
N ARG A 44 -13.54 -4.67 17.09
CA ARG A 44 -12.86 -4.03 15.97
C ARG A 44 -11.35 -3.94 16.21
N ALA A 45 -10.92 -3.57 17.41
CA ALA A 45 -9.51 -3.50 17.80
C ALA A 45 -8.85 -4.89 17.78
N GLY A 46 -9.51 -5.92 18.31
CA GLY A 46 -8.99 -7.30 18.24
C GLY A 46 -8.82 -7.79 16.80
N ARG A 47 -9.80 -7.51 15.92
CA ARG A 47 -9.69 -7.77 14.48
C ARG A 47 -8.55 -6.98 13.84
N TRP A 48 -8.45 -5.69 14.15
CA TRP A 48 -7.42 -4.81 13.62
C TRP A 48 -6.02 -5.32 13.97
N LEU A 49 -5.77 -5.67 15.23
CA LEU A 49 -4.50 -6.25 15.67
C LEU A 49 -4.18 -7.55 14.91
N GLY A 50 -5.15 -8.46 14.82
CA GLY A 50 -4.97 -9.72 14.11
C GLY A 50 -4.73 -9.56 12.61
N ASP A 51 -5.51 -8.73 11.93
CA ASP A 51 -5.52 -8.62 10.48
C ASP A 51 -4.45 -7.65 9.94
N VAL A 52 -4.10 -6.60 10.69
CA VAL A 52 -3.11 -5.59 10.28
C VAL A 52 -1.71 -5.97 10.73
N LEU A 53 -1.49 -6.14 12.04
CA LEU A 53 -0.14 -6.42 12.57
C LEU A 53 0.27 -7.87 12.31
N PHE A 54 -0.59 -8.82 12.63
CA PHE A 54 -0.28 -10.25 12.47
C PHE A 54 -0.62 -10.79 11.08
N GLN A 55 -1.17 -9.95 10.18
CA GLN A 55 -1.53 -10.35 8.81
C GLN A 55 -2.38 -11.63 8.77
N ARG A 56 -3.14 -11.92 9.84
CA ARG A 56 -3.78 -13.21 10.11
C ARG A 56 -4.64 -13.66 8.94
N ARG A 57 -5.55 -12.79 8.49
CA ARG A 57 -6.43 -13.07 7.36
C ARG A 57 -5.67 -13.23 6.03
N THR A 58 -4.63 -12.44 5.83
CA THR A 58 -3.83 -12.49 4.61
C THR A 58 -3.13 -13.85 4.47
N ILE A 59 -2.55 -14.33 5.57
CA ILE A 59 -1.81 -15.60 5.67
C ILE A 59 -2.75 -16.80 5.65
N LEU A 60 -3.81 -16.83 6.48
CA LEU A 60 -4.68 -17.99 6.60
C LEU A 60 -5.43 -18.32 5.31
N GLU A 61 -5.91 -17.32 4.58
CA GLU A 61 -6.65 -17.57 3.33
C GLU A 61 -5.72 -17.91 2.15
N ARG A 62 -4.47 -17.40 2.15
CA ARG A 62 -3.49 -17.65 1.06
C ARG A 62 -2.06 -17.68 1.63
N PRO A 63 -1.57 -18.83 2.13
CA PRO A 63 -0.34 -18.92 2.91
C PRO A 63 0.90 -18.35 2.21
N ILE A 64 1.18 -18.78 0.98
CA ILE A 64 2.39 -18.36 0.24
C ILE A 64 2.43 -16.84 0.00
N PRO A 65 1.45 -16.23 -0.72
CA PRO A 65 1.48 -14.78 -0.93
C PRO A 65 1.22 -14.00 0.37
N GLY A 66 0.57 -14.59 1.37
CA GLY A 66 0.33 -13.96 2.66
C GLY A 66 1.59 -13.83 3.50
N VAL A 67 2.42 -14.87 3.56
CA VAL A 67 3.74 -14.81 4.20
C VAL A 67 4.64 -13.85 3.43
N ALA A 68 4.69 -13.94 2.10
CA ALA A 68 5.47 -13.01 1.28
C ALA A 68 5.06 -11.54 1.52
N HIS A 69 3.75 -11.27 1.63
CA HIS A 69 3.24 -9.94 1.99
C HIS A 69 3.64 -9.52 3.40
N ALA A 70 3.59 -10.42 4.37
CA ALA A 70 4.00 -10.14 5.75
C ALA A 70 5.50 -9.79 5.85
N LEU A 71 6.37 -10.48 5.09
CA LEU A 71 7.80 -10.16 5.01
C LEU A 71 8.02 -8.73 4.48
N VAL A 72 7.31 -8.36 3.41
CA VAL A 72 7.37 -7.01 2.85
C VAL A 72 6.87 -5.97 3.86
N PHE A 73 5.70 -6.18 4.47
CA PHE A 73 5.10 -5.27 5.46
C PHE A 73 6.01 -5.00 6.66
N TRP A 74 6.51 -6.06 7.32
CA TRP A 74 7.39 -5.91 8.47
C TRP A 74 8.76 -5.37 8.09
N GLY A 75 9.23 -5.66 6.88
CA GLY A 75 10.40 -5.01 6.30
C GLY A 75 10.24 -3.50 6.21
N PHE A 76 9.13 -2.99 5.63
CA PHE A 76 8.88 -1.55 5.57
C PHE A 76 8.86 -0.88 6.95
N ILE A 77 8.23 -1.53 7.95
CA ILE A 77 8.25 -1.03 9.34
C ILE A 77 9.69 -0.98 9.86
N ALA A 78 10.46 -2.05 9.68
CA ALA A 78 11.84 -2.13 10.13
C ALA A 78 12.72 -1.06 9.45
N PHE A 79 12.50 -0.77 8.17
CA PHE A 79 13.25 0.20 7.37
C PHE A 79 12.79 1.67 7.56
N ALA A 80 11.70 1.92 8.29
CA ALA A 80 11.20 3.27 8.49
C ALA A 80 12.24 4.19 9.15
N GLY A 81 12.89 3.70 10.23
CA GLY A 81 13.94 4.45 10.92
C GLY A 81 15.18 4.68 10.05
N TYR A 82 15.60 3.67 9.26
CA TYR A 82 16.72 3.80 8.32
C TYR A 82 16.45 4.89 7.30
N THR A 83 15.24 4.87 6.71
CA THR A 83 14.79 5.85 5.74
C THR A 83 14.79 7.26 6.36
N THR A 84 14.25 7.42 7.57
CA THR A 84 14.27 8.72 8.27
C THR A 84 15.69 9.27 8.44
N VAL A 85 16.64 8.44 8.87
CA VAL A 85 18.03 8.89 9.08
C VAL A 85 18.69 9.29 7.75
N GLU A 86 18.51 8.51 6.69
CA GLU A 86 19.06 8.82 5.36
C GLU A 86 18.43 10.10 4.77
N PHE A 87 17.13 10.35 4.99
CA PHE A 87 16.48 11.60 4.61
C PHE A 87 17.05 12.81 5.36
N LEU A 88 17.25 12.69 6.68
CA LEU A 88 17.82 13.77 7.49
C LEU A 88 19.23 14.14 7.03
N LYS A 89 20.04 13.15 6.66
CA LYS A 89 21.35 13.34 6.03
C LYS A 89 21.22 14.01 4.67
N GLY A 90 20.34 13.52 3.79
CA GLY A 90 20.14 14.06 2.45
C GLY A 90 19.67 15.52 2.46
N LEU A 91 18.82 15.89 3.42
CA LEU A 91 18.37 17.28 3.64
C LEU A 91 19.42 18.16 4.33
N GLY A 92 20.56 17.59 4.75
CA GLY A 92 21.60 18.31 5.46
C GLY A 92 21.16 18.81 6.86
N ILE A 93 20.14 18.19 7.46
CA ILE A 93 19.62 18.57 8.78
C ILE A 93 20.52 18.00 9.88
N VAL A 94 20.75 16.69 9.83
CA VAL A 94 21.64 15.98 10.76
C VAL A 94 22.16 14.72 10.10
N ASP A 95 23.44 14.43 10.27
CA ASP A 95 24.05 13.18 9.82
C ASP A 95 24.26 12.23 11.00
N LEU A 96 23.32 11.30 11.18
CA LEU A 96 23.42 10.22 12.16
C LEU A 96 24.04 8.94 11.57
N THR A 97 24.36 8.93 10.27
CA THR A 97 24.83 7.73 9.57
C THR A 97 26.22 7.31 10.03
N ALA A 98 27.04 8.26 10.51
CA ALA A 98 28.35 8.00 11.09
C ALA A 98 28.31 7.36 12.49
N THR A 99 27.16 7.34 13.17
CA THR A 99 27.06 6.87 14.56
C THR A 99 27.16 5.35 14.68
N SER A 100 27.78 4.86 15.77
CA SER A 100 27.92 3.42 16.01
C SER A 100 26.57 2.70 16.16
N TRP A 101 25.56 3.38 16.72
CA TRP A 101 24.19 2.88 16.81
C TRP A 101 23.59 2.67 15.43
N PHE A 102 23.70 3.65 14.53
CA PHE A 102 23.16 3.52 13.17
C PHE A 102 23.86 2.40 12.39
N HIS A 103 25.18 2.24 12.54
CA HIS A 103 25.90 1.13 11.92
C HIS A 103 25.36 -0.24 12.38
N LYS A 104 25.13 -0.41 13.69
CA LYS A 104 24.55 -1.65 14.24
C LYS A 104 23.12 -1.88 13.74
N TYR A 105 22.30 -0.83 13.75
CA TYR A 105 20.93 -0.88 13.24
C TYR A 105 20.90 -1.24 11.74
N ARG A 106 21.75 -0.59 10.93
CA ARG A 106 21.94 -0.92 9.51
C ARG A 106 22.32 -2.39 9.34
N MET A 107 23.26 -2.94 10.11
CA MET A 107 23.60 -4.36 10.00
C MET A 107 22.43 -5.28 10.38
N ALA A 108 21.67 -4.92 11.43
CA ALA A 108 20.50 -5.68 11.88
C ALA A 108 19.37 -5.74 10.82
N LEU A 109 19.30 -4.77 9.91
CA LEU A 109 18.33 -4.72 8.81
C LEU A 109 18.68 -5.64 7.62
N THR A 110 19.89 -6.18 7.54
CA THR A 110 20.32 -7.05 6.43
C THR A 110 19.43 -8.29 6.24
N PRO A 111 19.09 -9.08 7.28
CA PRO A 111 18.16 -10.20 7.11
C PRO A 111 16.76 -9.74 6.68
N PHE A 112 16.30 -8.56 7.11
CA PHE A 112 15.02 -8.00 6.67
C PHE A 112 15.05 -7.65 5.17
N ALA A 113 16.14 -7.05 4.68
CA ALA A 113 16.28 -6.76 3.25
C ALA A 113 16.22 -8.03 2.39
N ALA A 114 16.91 -9.09 2.80
CA ALA A 114 16.88 -10.37 2.11
C ALA A 114 15.46 -10.98 2.12
N ALA A 115 14.77 -10.92 3.26
CA ALA A 115 13.40 -11.42 3.40
C ALA A 115 12.40 -10.64 2.54
N VAL A 116 12.50 -9.30 2.53
CA VAL A 116 11.67 -8.44 1.66
C VAL A 116 11.94 -8.74 0.20
N LEU A 117 13.22 -8.88 -0.20
CA LEU A 117 13.60 -9.21 -1.57
C LEU A 117 13.03 -10.57 -2.00
N ALA A 118 13.14 -11.60 -1.15
CA ALA A 118 12.52 -12.89 -1.41
C ALA A 118 10.99 -12.79 -1.52
N GLY A 119 10.34 -12.08 -0.58
CA GLY A 119 8.90 -11.87 -0.57
C GLY A 119 8.40 -11.15 -1.82
N ILE A 120 9.06 -10.06 -2.24
CA ILE A 120 8.64 -9.31 -3.42
C ILE A 120 8.88 -10.09 -4.72
N LEU A 121 9.96 -10.89 -4.80
CA LEU A 121 10.18 -11.78 -5.94
C LEU A 121 9.06 -12.81 -6.06
N VAL A 122 8.62 -13.43 -4.97
CA VAL A 122 7.46 -14.34 -4.96
C VAL A 122 6.20 -13.63 -5.46
N LEU A 123 5.92 -12.42 -4.98
CA LEU A 123 4.73 -11.65 -5.38
C LEU A 123 4.79 -11.21 -6.85
N LEU A 124 5.96 -10.79 -7.33
CA LEU A 124 6.20 -10.43 -8.74
C LEU A 124 6.04 -11.63 -9.65
N VAL A 125 6.67 -12.77 -9.32
CA VAL A 125 6.55 -14.01 -10.12
C VAL A 125 5.10 -14.46 -10.18
N ARG A 126 4.39 -14.43 -9.05
CA ARG A 126 2.97 -14.75 -8.99
C ARG A 126 2.12 -13.86 -9.90
N ARG A 127 2.42 -12.56 -9.97
CA ARG A 127 1.62 -11.60 -10.75
C ARG A 127 2.01 -11.56 -12.23
N ALA A 128 3.28 -11.71 -12.57
CA ALA A 128 3.77 -11.67 -13.95
C ALA A 128 3.58 -12.99 -14.69
N PHE A 129 3.80 -14.14 -14.02
CA PHE A 129 3.85 -15.46 -14.67
C PHE A 129 2.73 -16.40 -14.23
N LEU A 130 2.54 -16.66 -12.93
CA LEU A 130 1.60 -17.70 -12.46
C LEU A 130 0.12 -17.33 -12.64
N ARG A 131 -0.22 -16.04 -12.49
CA ARG A 131 -1.54 -15.44 -12.78
C ARG A 131 -2.74 -16.30 -12.33
N PRO A 132 -2.93 -16.52 -11.02
CA PRO A 132 -4.12 -17.21 -10.53
C PRO A 132 -5.39 -16.45 -10.91
N VAL A 133 -6.49 -17.18 -11.16
CA VAL A 133 -7.79 -16.68 -11.66
C VAL A 133 -8.27 -15.40 -10.95
N ALA A 134 -8.00 -15.27 -9.64
CA ALA A 134 -8.36 -14.09 -8.84
C ALA A 134 -7.75 -12.76 -9.35
N LEU A 135 -6.63 -12.79 -10.07
CA LEU A 135 -5.99 -11.60 -10.62
C LEU A 135 -6.62 -11.12 -11.93
N GLY A 136 -7.35 -11.99 -12.65
CA GLY A 136 -7.90 -11.69 -13.96
C GLY A 136 -6.89 -11.91 -15.10
N SER A 137 -7.28 -11.53 -16.32
CA SER A 137 -6.51 -11.72 -17.56
C SER A 137 -5.40 -10.69 -17.78
N HIS A 138 -5.46 -9.53 -17.12
CA HIS A 138 -4.54 -8.42 -17.34
C HIS A 138 -3.53 -8.27 -16.20
N VAL A 139 -2.29 -7.95 -16.55
CA VAL A 139 -1.24 -7.61 -15.58
C VAL A 139 -1.30 -6.12 -15.29
N SER A 140 -1.60 -5.72 -14.05
CA SER A 140 -1.53 -4.30 -13.70
C SER A 140 -0.07 -3.84 -13.64
N ALA A 141 0.26 -2.91 -14.55
CA ALA A 141 1.59 -2.32 -14.67
C ALA A 141 2.01 -1.65 -13.36
N GLU A 142 1.07 -1.00 -12.65
CA GLU A 142 1.41 -0.31 -11.39
C GLU A 142 1.94 -1.28 -10.34
N SER A 143 1.37 -2.48 -10.25
CA SER A 143 1.83 -3.50 -9.30
C SER A 143 3.22 -4.04 -9.65
N ILE A 144 3.56 -4.12 -10.94
CA ILE A 144 4.89 -4.54 -11.41
C ILE A 144 5.91 -3.44 -11.11
N VAL A 145 5.62 -2.19 -11.48
CA VAL A 145 6.49 -1.04 -11.22
C VAL A 145 6.80 -0.93 -9.73
N ILE A 146 5.80 -1.07 -8.87
CA ILE A 146 5.98 -1.01 -7.43
C ILE A 146 6.82 -2.18 -6.90
N GLY A 147 6.57 -3.40 -7.39
CA GLY A 147 7.41 -4.53 -7.02
C GLY A 147 8.87 -4.34 -7.43
N LEU A 148 9.12 -3.76 -8.60
CA LEU A 148 10.47 -3.42 -9.06
C LEU A 148 11.12 -2.33 -8.21
N PHE A 149 10.35 -1.32 -7.78
CA PHE A 149 10.86 -0.27 -6.89
C PHE A 149 11.27 -0.87 -5.54
N ILE A 150 10.42 -1.71 -4.94
CA ILE A 150 10.73 -2.39 -3.67
C ILE A 150 11.98 -3.25 -3.81
N ALA A 151 12.08 -4.05 -4.88
CA ALA A 151 13.27 -4.85 -5.14
C ALA A 151 14.52 -3.97 -5.30
N MET A 152 14.41 -2.87 -6.05
CA MET A 152 15.50 -1.91 -6.24
C MET A 152 15.94 -1.27 -4.92
N LEU A 153 15.02 -0.90 -4.02
CA LEU A 153 15.35 -0.38 -2.70
C LEU A 153 16.14 -1.40 -1.87
N MET A 154 15.73 -2.67 -1.88
CA MET A 154 16.46 -3.71 -1.14
C MET A 154 17.84 -3.97 -1.73
N ILE A 155 17.96 -4.02 -3.06
CA ILE A 155 19.24 -4.22 -3.74
C ILE A 155 20.19 -3.06 -3.46
N THR A 156 19.74 -1.82 -3.65
CA THR A 156 20.57 -0.62 -3.42
C THR A 156 20.97 -0.47 -1.96
N TYR A 157 20.12 -0.88 -1.01
CA TYR A 157 20.50 -0.98 0.41
C TYR A 157 21.60 -2.05 0.64
N LEU A 158 21.48 -3.24 0.06
CA LEU A 158 22.52 -4.29 0.19
C LEU A 158 23.85 -3.88 -0.46
N LEU A 159 23.80 -3.09 -1.52
CA LEU A 159 24.99 -2.53 -2.17
C LEU A 159 25.74 -1.53 -1.29
N THR A 160 25.12 -0.95 -0.25
CA THR A 160 25.81 -0.04 0.69
C THR A 160 26.98 -0.71 1.42
N PHE A 161 26.95 -2.04 1.57
CA PHE A 161 28.04 -2.80 2.19
C PHE A 161 29.22 -3.06 1.24
N ARG A 162 29.05 -2.79 -0.05
CA ARG A 162 30.05 -3.03 -1.10
C ARG A 162 30.55 -1.74 -1.73
N LEU A 163 29.68 -0.74 -1.83
CA LEU A 163 29.95 0.54 -2.46
C LEU A 163 30.21 1.60 -1.40
N ASP A 164 31.45 2.08 -1.37
CA ASP A 164 31.85 3.22 -0.54
C ASP A 164 31.24 4.51 -1.09
N GLU A 165 30.50 5.24 -0.26
CA GLU A 165 29.85 6.51 -0.60
C GLU A 165 30.83 7.62 -0.97
N THR A 166 32.09 7.54 -0.53
CA THR A 166 33.15 8.48 -0.94
C THR A 166 33.51 8.33 -2.42
N ARG A 167 33.15 7.19 -3.03
CA ARG A 167 33.35 6.90 -4.44
C ARG A 167 32.10 7.20 -5.24
N MET A 168 32.29 7.53 -6.52
CA MET A 168 31.19 7.83 -7.45
C MET A 168 30.10 6.74 -7.45
N ALA A 169 30.48 5.46 -7.42
CA ALA A 169 29.53 4.35 -7.43
C ALA A 169 28.62 4.32 -6.18
N GLY A 170 29.17 4.56 -4.99
CA GLY A 170 28.37 4.61 -3.76
C GLY A 170 27.47 5.85 -3.72
N HIS A 171 28.00 6.99 -4.15
CA HIS A 171 27.21 8.22 -4.28
C HIS A 171 26.03 8.05 -5.25
N LEU A 172 26.24 7.44 -6.41
CA LEU A 172 25.18 7.12 -7.38
C LEU A 172 24.16 6.12 -6.82
N ASN A 173 24.61 5.09 -6.10
CA ASN A 173 23.71 4.14 -5.44
C ASN A 173 22.81 4.81 -4.39
N TRP A 174 23.38 5.72 -3.59
CA TRP A 174 22.62 6.51 -2.62
C TRP A 174 21.57 7.38 -3.31
N TRP A 175 21.95 8.13 -4.36
CA TRP A 175 21.01 8.96 -5.11
C TRP A 175 19.92 8.13 -5.79
N LEU A 176 20.25 6.99 -6.40
CA LEU A 176 19.28 6.07 -6.97
C LEU A 176 18.29 5.61 -5.90
N HIS A 177 18.78 5.16 -4.74
CA HIS A 177 17.93 4.74 -3.63
C HIS A 177 16.98 5.86 -3.20
N MET A 178 17.51 7.06 -2.99
CA MET A 178 16.71 8.21 -2.57
C MET A 178 15.67 8.64 -3.61
N LEU A 179 16.02 8.65 -4.89
CA LEU A 179 15.10 8.97 -5.98
C LEU A 179 13.97 7.95 -6.06
N VAL A 180 14.26 6.65 -5.85
CA VAL A 180 13.23 5.61 -5.79
C VAL A 180 12.31 5.83 -4.59
N ILE A 181 12.83 6.19 -3.40
CA ILE A 181 11.96 6.47 -2.24
C ILE A 181 11.07 7.70 -2.51
N LEU A 182 11.63 8.78 -3.04
CA LEU A 182 10.87 10.00 -3.38
C LEU A 182 9.77 9.71 -4.40
N ALA A 183 10.10 8.97 -5.46
CA ALA A 183 9.12 8.53 -6.46
C ALA A 183 8.06 7.61 -5.85
N PHE A 184 8.47 6.66 -5.00
CA PHE A 184 7.57 5.76 -4.30
C PHE A 184 6.60 6.53 -3.41
N MET A 185 7.07 7.54 -2.68
CA MET A 185 6.24 8.42 -1.85
C MET A 185 5.11 9.06 -2.67
N ALA A 186 5.40 9.69 -3.80
CA ALA A 186 4.35 10.28 -4.65
C ALA A 186 3.45 9.24 -5.34
N LEU A 187 3.97 8.03 -5.61
CA LEU A 187 3.24 6.95 -6.25
C LEU A 187 2.27 6.23 -5.31
N ILE A 188 2.54 6.19 -3.99
CA ILE A 188 1.67 5.54 -3.01
C ILE A 188 0.23 6.05 -3.10
N PRO A 189 -0.08 7.35 -2.94
CA PRO A 189 -1.45 7.81 -3.03
C PRO A 189 -1.97 7.68 -4.46
N ALA A 190 -1.13 7.82 -5.48
CA ALA A 190 -1.51 7.75 -6.90
C ALA A 190 -2.01 6.38 -7.37
N SER A 191 -1.68 5.33 -6.63
CA SER A 191 -1.79 3.96 -7.10
C SER A 191 -2.61 3.09 -6.15
N LYS A 192 -2.77 1.82 -6.53
CA LYS A 192 -3.35 0.75 -5.71
C LYS A 192 -2.60 0.56 -4.38
N HIS A 193 -1.36 1.04 -4.26
CA HIS A 193 -0.59 0.96 -3.01
C HIS A 193 -1.01 1.97 -1.95
N PHE A 194 -1.99 2.84 -2.23
CA PHE A 194 -2.61 3.65 -1.19
C PHE A 194 -3.24 2.77 -0.08
N HIS A 195 -3.52 1.50 -0.38
CA HIS A 195 -3.95 0.49 0.60
C HIS A 195 -3.06 0.43 1.85
N LEU A 196 -1.77 0.78 1.77
CA LEU A 196 -0.86 0.78 2.90
C LEU A 196 -1.34 1.75 3.98
N VAL A 197 -1.89 2.89 3.56
CA VAL A 197 -2.40 3.94 4.45
C VAL A 197 -3.85 3.67 4.85
N VAL A 198 -4.70 3.31 3.89
CA VAL A 198 -6.16 3.21 4.15
C VAL A 198 -6.61 1.85 4.68
N SER A 199 -5.87 0.76 4.44
CA SER A 199 -6.26 -0.58 4.88
C SER A 199 -6.40 -0.71 6.40
N PRO A 200 -5.49 -0.17 7.24
CA PRO A 200 -5.69 -0.21 8.69
C PRO A 200 -6.99 0.49 9.11
N ILE A 201 -7.35 1.60 8.46
CA ILE A 201 -8.57 2.36 8.75
C ILE A 201 -9.81 1.56 8.34
N THR A 202 -9.83 0.99 7.12
CA THR A 202 -10.98 0.21 6.64
C THR A 202 -11.17 -1.11 7.39
N VAL A 203 -10.09 -1.76 7.82
CA VAL A 203 -10.17 -2.95 8.67
C VAL A 203 -10.81 -2.63 10.02
N PHE A 204 -10.44 -1.51 10.64
CA PHE A 204 -11.07 -1.04 11.88
C PHE A 204 -12.56 -0.72 11.67
N LEU A 205 -12.89 -0.02 10.58
CA LEU A 205 -14.25 0.38 10.23
C LEU A 205 -15.12 -0.75 9.65
N LYS A 206 -14.58 -1.94 9.39
CA LYS A 206 -15.34 -3.09 8.89
C LYS A 206 -16.45 -3.49 9.89
N SER A 207 -17.69 -3.59 9.41
CA SER A 207 -18.83 -4.05 10.23
C SER A 207 -18.54 -5.39 10.94
N PRO A 208 -18.89 -5.52 12.23
CA PRO A 208 -18.84 -6.79 12.95
C PRO A 208 -19.96 -7.75 12.57
N GLU A 209 -21.07 -7.25 12.04
CA GLU A 209 -22.20 -8.03 11.56
C GLU A 209 -22.26 -8.05 10.04
N LEU A 210 -22.80 -9.14 9.48
CA LEU A 210 -23.21 -9.17 8.09
C LEU A 210 -24.33 -8.13 7.92
N GLY A 211 -24.16 -7.22 6.95
CA GLY A 211 -25.07 -6.11 6.77
C GLY A 211 -26.50 -6.58 6.47
N THR A 212 -27.48 -5.90 7.05
CA THR A 212 -28.88 -5.99 6.63
C THR A 212 -29.04 -5.12 5.39
N VAL A 213 -29.22 -5.75 4.24
CA VAL A 213 -29.59 -5.02 3.01
C VAL A 213 -31.11 -4.84 3.07
N PRO A 214 -31.63 -3.61 3.16
CA PRO A 214 -33.07 -3.40 3.10
C PRO A 214 -33.59 -3.86 1.73
N ASN A 215 -34.83 -4.35 1.68
CA ASN A 215 -35.47 -4.66 0.41
C ASN A 215 -35.68 -3.36 -0.36
N LEU A 216 -35.18 -3.32 -1.60
CA LEU A 216 -35.37 -2.18 -2.51
C LEU A 216 -36.83 -2.15 -2.97
N ASP A 217 -37.48 -1.00 -2.80
CA ASP A 217 -38.76 -0.71 -3.44
C ASP A 217 -38.50 -0.04 -4.80
N PHE A 218 -38.50 -0.85 -5.88
CA PHE A 218 -38.22 -0.39 -7.24
C PHE A 218 -39.18 0.70 -7.75
N GLU A 219 -40.36 0.89 -7.13
CA GLU A 219 -41.32 1.92 -7.53
C GLU A 219 -41.07 3.27 -6.86
N LYS A 220 -40.36 3.28 -5.72
CA LYS A 220 -40.13 4.50 -4.91
C LYS A 220 -38.68 4.90 -4.80
N GLU A 221 -37.75 3.98 -5.00
CA GLU A 221 -36.33 4.20 -4.80
C GLU A 221 -35.61 4.26 -6.15
N GLN A 222 -34.77 5.28 -6.33
CA GLN A 222 -33.79 5.28 -7.41
C GLN A 222 -32.77 4.19 -7.15
N VAL A 223 -32.71 3.20 -8.05
CA VAL A 223 -31.77 2.08 -7.95
C VAL A 223 -30.52 2.42 -8.74
N GLY A 224 -29.37 2.41 -8.07
CA GLY A 224 -28.08 2.66 -8.71
C GLY A 224 -27.17 3.53 -7.85
N LEU A 225 -25.91 3.65 -8.27
CA LEU A 225 -24.92 4.52 -7.68
C LEU A 225 -24.37 5.40 -8.81
N GLU A 226 -25.05 6.51 -9.09
CA GLU A 226 -24.72 7.36 -10.25
C GLU A 226 -23.77 8.50 -9.86
N THR A 227 -23.91 9.01 -8.64
CA THR A 227 -23.17 10.17 -8.14
C THR A 227 -22.42 9.82 -6.86
N LEU A 228 -21.44 10.67 -6.50
CA LEU A 228 -20.73 10.55 -5.23
C LEU A 228 -21.66 10.61 -4.01
N LYS A 229 -22.81 11.28 -4.13
CA LYS A 229 -23.79 11.38 -3.03
C LYS A 229 -24.52 10.08 -2.76
N ASP A 230 -24.52 9.16 -3.73
CA ASP A 230 -25.13 7.84 -3.59
C ASP A 230 -24.18 6.86 -2.88
N LEU A 231 -22.89 7.21 -2.81
CA LEU A 231 -21.86 6.42 -2.15
C LEU A 231 -21.67 6.85 -0.70
N GLY A 232 -21.88 5.96 0.27
CA GLY A 232 -21.47 6.21 1.64
C GLY A 232 -19.95 6.39 1.77
N SER A 233 -19.50 7.24 2.70
CA SER A 233 -18.08 7.55 2.93
C SER A 233 -17.22 6.31 3.19
N LYS A 234 -17.80 5.27 3.79
CA LYS A 234 -17.14 3.97 3.97
C LYS A 234 -16.91 3.23 2.65
N THR A 235 -17.86 3.29 1.73
CA THR A 235 -17.75 2.69 0.39
C THR A 235 -16.68 3.39 -0.43
N VAL A 236 -16.65 4.73 -0.38
CA VAL A 236 -15.59 5.54 -1.02
C VAL A 236 -14.21 5.16 -0.48
N LEU A 237 -14.08 5.02 0.85
CA LEU A 237 -12.82 4.59 1.47
C LEU A 237 -12.41 3.15 1.07
N ASP A 238 -13.37 2.24 0.95
CA ASP A 238 -13.11 0.86 0.52
C ASP A 238 -12.66 0.78 -0.95
N ALA A 239 -13.20 1.62 -1.83
CA ALA A 239 -12.76 1.74 -3.22
C ALA A 239 -11.26 2.06 -3.32
N PHE A 240 -10.78 2.97 -2.47
CA PHE A 240 -9.35 3.33 -2.41
C PHE A 240 -8.45 2.29 -1.70
N THR A 241 -9.02 1.26 -1.08
CA THR A 241 -8.26 0.17 -0.43
C THR A 241 -8.04 -1.02 -1.38
N CYS A 242 -8.74 -1.07 -2.51
CA CYS A 242 -8.66 -2.19 -3.44
C CYS A 242 -7.25 -2.35 -4.03
N VAL A 243 -6.73 -3.59 -3.95
CA VAL A 243 -5.45 -3.99 -4.58
C VAL A 243 -5.61 -5.12 -5.58
N GLU A 244 -6.83 -5.31 -6.09
CA GLU A 244 -7.18 -6.37 -7.05
C GLU A 244 -6.81 -7.78 -6.57
N CYS A 245 -6.77 -8.02 -5.26
CA CYS A 245 -6.38 -9.34 -4.73
C CYS A 245 -7.38 -10.44 -5.12
N GLY A 246 -8.61 -10.05 -5.50
CA GLY A 246 -9.68 -10.94 -5.95
C GLY A 246 -10.25 -11.83 -4.86
N ARG A 247 -9.98 -11.55 -3.57
CA ARG A 247 -10.57 -12.29 -2.44
C ARG A 247 -12.09 -12.14 -2.38
N CYS A 248 -12.59 -10.92 -2.60
CA CYS A 248 -14.02 -10.63 -2.68
C CYS A 248 -14.71 -11.45 -3.78
N GLN A 249 -14.03 -11.68 -4.90
CA GLN A 249 -14.56 -12.47 -6.01
C GLN A 249 -14.60 -13.96 -5.71
N VAL A 250 -13.47 -14.54 -5.28
CA VAL A 250 -13.38 -16.00 -5.07
C VAL A 250 -14.23 -16.49 -3.90
N ASN A 251 -14.52 -15.62 -2.93
CA ASN A 251 -15.35 -15.94 -1.78
C ASN A 251 -16.83 -15.58 -2.00
N CYS A 252 -17.21 -15.04 -3.17
CA CYS A 252 -18.58 -14.66 -3.47
C CYS A 252 -19.41 -15.92 -3.82
N PRO A 253 -20.48 -16.24 -3.08
CA PRO A 253 -21.32 -17.40 -3.39
C PRO A 253 -22.00 -17.30 -4.75
N ALA A 254 -22.45 -16.11 -5.14
CA ALA A 254 -23.10 -15.87 -6.43
C ALA A 254 -22.14 -16.14 -7.60
N TRP A 255 -20.90 -15.62 -7.52
CA TRP A 255 -19.87 -15.92 -8.51
C TRP A 255 -19.55 -17.43 -8.55
N GLY A 256 -19.42 -18.06 -7.38
CA GLY A 256 -19.18 -19.50 -7.28
C GLY A 256 -20.30 -20.36 -7.89
N ALA A 257 -21.54 -19.86 -7.88
CA ALA A 257 -22.69 -20.48 -8.52
C ALA A 257 -22.84 -20.13 -10.02
N GLY A 258 -21.86 -19.47 -10.63
CA GLY A 258 -21.88 -19.09 -12.04
C GLY A 258 -22.82 -17.91 -12.36
N LYS A 259 -23.24 -17.13 -11.36
CA LYS A 259 -24.01 -15.89 -11.57
C LYS A 259 -23.07 -14.75 -11.99
N GLU A 260 -23.65 -13.74 -12.63
CA GLU A 260 -22.91 -12.60 -13.19
C GLU A 260 -22.28 -11.67 -12.14
N LEU A 261 -22.70 -11.75 -10.87
CA LEU A 261 -22.23 -10.86 -9.82
C LEU A 261 -20.71 -10.97 -9.59
N ASN A 262 -20.01 -9.85 -9.79
CA ASN A 262 -18.57 -9.74 -9.58
C ASN A 262 -18.26 -8.58 -8.61
N PRO A 263 -18.17 -8.84 -7.28
CA PRO A 263 -17.88 -7.79 -6.31
C PRO A 263 -16.54 -7.08 -6.53
N LYS A 264 -15.56 -7.73 -7.16
CA LYS A 264 -14.27 -7.08 -7.50
C LYS A 264 -14.50 -6.00 -8.56
N ALA A 265 -15.28 -6.29 -9.60
CA ALA A 265 -15.57 -5.36 -10.68
C ALA A 265 -16.31 -4.12 -10.17
N ILE A 266 -17.29 -4.30 -9.27
CA ILE A 266 -18.03 -3.19 -8.66
C ILE A 266 -17.06 -2.22 -7.96
N ILE A 267 -16.17 -2.73 -7.10
CA ILE A 267 -15.20 -1.89 -6.36
C ILE A 267 -14.25 -1.16 -7.31
N LEU A 268 -13.79 -1.83 -8.38
CA LEU A 268 -12.89 -1.21 -9.37
C LEU A 268 -13.61 -0.12 -10.18
N GLN A 269 -14.85 -0.36 -10.61
CA GLN A 269 -15.65 0.65 -11.31
C GLN A 269 -15.96 1.85 -10.39
N THR A 270 -16.24 1.62 -9.11
CA THR A 270 -16.38 2.70 -8.13
C THR A 270 -15.08 3.48 -7.99
N GLN A 271 -13.93 2.81 -7.94
CA GLN A 271 -12.62 3.46 -7.88
C GLN A 271 -12.36 4.30 -9.13
N ASP A 272 -12.65 3.77 -10.32
CA ASP A 272 -12.44 4.47 -11.59
C ASP A 272 -13.34 5.71 -11.71
N GLY A 273 -14.59 5.63 -11.24
CA GLY A 273 -15.51 6.78 -11.20
C GLY A 273 -15.13 7.87 -10.19
N LEU A 274 -14.22 7.57 -9.24
CA LEU A 274 -13.73 8.53 -8.24
C LEU A 274 -12.43 9.24 -8.65
N LEU A 275 -11.70 8.73 -9.65
CA LEU A 275 -10.36 9.22 -10.06
C LEU A 275 -10.42 10.15 -11.27
#